data_AF-A0A7W0LN06-F1
#
_entry.id   AF-A0A7W0LN06-F1
#
_cell.length_a   1.000
_cell.length_b   1.000
_cell.length_c   1.000
_cell.angle_alpha   90.00
_cell.angle_beta   90.00
_cell.angle_gamma   90.00
#
_symmetry.space_group_name_H-M   'P 1'
#
loop_
_entity.id
_entity.type
_entity.pdbx_description
1 polymer ?
#
loop_
_entity_poly.entity_id
_entity_poly.type
_entity_poly.pdbx_seq_one_letter_code
_entity_poly.pdbx_strand_id
1 'polypeptide(L)' 'MTEEALDVVIEIPKGNRDKYEYDHEAGAIKLDRFL' A
#
# COMPACT_ATOMS: atom_id res chain seq x y z
N MET A 1 -19.98 15.65 8.92
CA MET A 1 -18.92 14.75 8.44
C MET A 1 -19.61 13.70 7.61
N THR A 2 -19.33 13.64 6.31
CA THR A 2 -20.00 12.70 5.40
C THR A 2 -19.45 11.30 5.64
N GLU A 3 -20.36 10.34 5.87
CA GLU A 3 -20.04 8.91 6.01
C GLU A 3 -19.87 8.25 4.63
N GLU A 4 -19.03 8.83 3.77
CA GLU A 4 -18.73 8.23 2.48
C GLU A 4 -17.50 7.34 2.57
N ALA A 5 -17.54 6.19 1.91
CA ALA A 5 -16.43 5.26 1.86
C ALA A 5 -15.22 5.91 1.16
N LEU A 6 -14.03 5.65 1.70
CA LEU A 6 -12.77 6.11 1.13
C LEU A 6 -12.13 4.99 0.33
N ASP A 7 -11.65 5.31 -0.87
CA ASP A 7 -10.79 4.41 -1.63
C ASP A 7 -9.38 4.42 -1.04
N VAL A 8 -8.87 3.24 -0.71
CA VAL A 8 -7.54 3.06 -0.13
C VAL A 8 -6.76 2.00 -0.91
N VAL A 9 -5.46 2.25 -1.09
CA VAL A 9 -4.52 1.28 -1.67
C VAL A 9 -3.81 0.57 -0.53
N ILE A 10 -3.92 -0.76 -0.50
CA ILE A 10 -3.24 -1.57 0.52
C ILE A 10 -1.83 -1.90 0.04
N GLU A 11 -0.83 -1.27 0.66
CA GLU A 11 0.58 -1.53 0.35
C GLU A 11 1.10 -2.80 1.04
N ILE A 12 0.65 -3.08 2.27
CA ILE A 12 1.12 -4.21 3.07
C ILE A 12 -0.08 -5.02 3.56
N PRO A 13 -0.33 -6.22 2.99
CA PRO A 13 -1.38 -7.10 3.49
C PRO A 13 -1.12 -7.53 4.93
N LYS A 14 -2.21 -7.70 5.70
CA LYS A 14 -2.12 -8.16 7.09
C LYS A 14 -1.35 -9.48 7.18
N GLY A 15 -0.30 -9.50 8.02
CA GLY A 15 0.54 -10.67 8.25
C GLY A 15 1.72 -10.81 7.28
N ASN A 16 1.87 -9.91 6.32
CA ASN A 16 3.05 -9.89 5.45
C ASN A 16 4.26 -9.24 6.16
N ARG A 17 5.44 -9.82 5.96
CA ARG A 17 6.73 -9.29 6.45
C ARG A 17 7.47 -8.47 5.40
N ASP A 18 7.08 -8.59 4.15
CA ASP A 18 7.59 -7.75 3.07
C ASP A 18 6.96 -6.37 3.20
N LYS A 19 7.80 -5.35 3.27
CA LYS A 19 7.35 -3.96 3.17
C LYS A 19 7.32 -3.60 1.68
N TYR A 20 6.13 -3.44 1.13
CA TYR A 20 5.95 -2.81 -0.18
C TYR A 20 5.55 -1.34 -0.03
N GLU A 21 5.77 -0.57 -1.09
CA GLU A 21 5.37 0.83 -1.22
C GLU A 21 4.78 1.08 -2.62
N TYR A 22 3.81 1.98 -2.72
CA TYR A 22 3.31 2.45 -4.01
C TYR A 22 4.24 3.52 -4.59
N ASP A 23 4.85 3.22 -5.73
CA ASP A 23 5.64 4.15 -6.51
C ASP A 23 4.70 5.03 -7.35
N HIS A 24 4.56 6.31 -6.99
CA HIS A 24 3.70 7.27 -7.67
C HIS A 24 4.18 7.66 -9.07
N GLU A 25 5.47 7.50 -9.37
CA GLU A 25 6.03 7.81 -10.69
C GLU A 25 5.81 6.63 -11.64
N ALA A 26 6.05 5.41 -11.16
CA ALA A 26 5.86 4.19 -11.93
C ALA A 26 4.40 3.70 -11.96
N GLY A 27 3.57 4.15 -11.02
CA GLY A 27 2.20 3.69 -10.84
C GLY A 27 2.11 2.22 -10.39
N ALA A 28 3.11 1.71 -9.68
CA ALA A 28 3.28 0.29 -9.39
C ALA A 28 3.67 0.03 -7.92
N ILE A 29 3.41 -1.18 -7.43
CA ILE A 29 3.86 -1.61 -6.10
C ILE A 29 5.31 -2.10 -6.19
N LYS A 30 6.18 -1.56 -5.34
CA LYS A 30 7.60 -1.87 -5.27
C LYS A 30 7.95 -2.48 -3.92
N LEU A 31 8.77 -3.52 -3.90
CA LEU A 31 9.35 -4.05 -2.67
C LEU A 31 10.40 -3.06 -2.14
N ASP A 32 10.16 -2.50 -0.95
CA ASP A 32 11.14 -1.65 -0.25
C ASP A 32 12.17 -2.53 0.48
N ARG A 33 11.69 -3.42 1.36
CA ARG A 33 12.57 -4.31 2.13
C ARG A 33 11.85 -5.52 2.74
N PHE A 34 12.64 -6.50 3.15
CA PHE A 34 12.20 -7.60 4.02
C PHE A 34 12.39 -7.22 5.50
N LEU A 35 11.39 -7.50 6.34
CA LEU A 35 11.47 -7.35 7.81
C LEU A 35 11.86 -8.67 8.49
#